data_AF-A0A940VGC6-F1
#
_entry.id   AF-A0A940VGC6-F1
#
_cell.length_a   1.000
_cell.length_b   1.000
_cell.length_c   1.000
_cell.angle_alpha   90.00
_cell.angle_beta   90.00
_cell.angle_gamma   90.00
#
_symmetry.space_group_name_H-M   'P 1'
#
loop_
_entity.id
_entity.type
_entity.pdbx_description
1 polymer ?
#
loop_
_entity_poly.entity_id
_entity_poly.type
_entity_poly.pdbx_seq_one_letter_code
_entity_poly.pdbx_strand_id
1 'polypeptide(L)' 'IEDLVTQLTHGGTRFILSGIHKQPLFAITQAGLLDRIGEDSVCGTLAEALERARSLTEAAR' A
#
# COMPACT_ATOMS: atom_id res chain seq x y z
N ILE A 1 -4.59 6.14 9.52
CA ILE A 1 -4.22 5.48 8.23
C ILE A 1 -5.31 4.52 7.81
N GLU A 2 -5.73 3.63 8.71
CA GLU A 2 -6.83 2.67 8.49
C GLU A 2 -8.09 3.28 7.86
N ASP A 3 -8.68 4.29 8.48
CA ASP A 3 -9.90 4.93 7.96
C ASP A 3 -9.69 5.56 6.58
N LEU A 4 -8.50 6.13 6.34
CA LEU A 4 -8.13 6.68 5.05
C LEU A 4 -8.08 5.57 3.98
N VAL A 5 -7.45 4.44 4.29
CA VAL A 5 -7.37 3.31 3.34
C VAL A 5 -8.75 2.76 3.04
N THR A 6 -9.61 2.62 4.06
CA THR A 6 -11.01 2.24 3.88
C THR A 6 -11.72 3.21 2.93
N GLN A 7 -11.62 4.52 3.17
CA GLN A 7 -12.26 5.54 2.33
C GLN A 7 -11.75 5.52 0.88
N LEU A 8 -10.44 5.44 0.68
CA LEU A 8 -9.82 5.38 -0.65
C LEU A 8 -10.28 4.13 -1.40
N THR A 9 -10.29 2.98 -0.74
CA THR A 9 -10.72 1.71 -1.32
C THR A 9 -12.18 1.74 -1.74
N HIS A 10 -13.07 2.27 -0.91
CA HIS A 10 -14.48 2.46 -1.27
C HIS A 10 -14.67 3.45 -2.43
N GLY A 11 -13.81 4.46 -2.55
CA GLY A 11 -13.78 5.41 -3.66
C GLY A 11 -13.11 4.87 -4.93
N GLY A 12 -12.72 3.59 -4.98
CA GLY A 12 -12.01 3.00 -6.13
C GLY A 12 -10.58 3.50 -6.30
N THR A 13 -10.02 4.18 -5.30
CA THR A 13 -8.64 4.67 -5.32
C THR A 13 -7.70 3.60 -4.75
N ARG A 14 -6.63 3.30 -5.49
CA ARG A 14 -5.56 2.41 -5.03
C ARG A 14 -4.64 3.16 -4.06
N PHE A 15 -4.13 2.46 -3.05
CA PHE A 15 -3.25 3.01 -2.03
C PHE A 15 -1.92 2.25 -2.01
N ILE A 16 -0.79 2.96 -1.87
CA ILE A 16 0.56 2.38 -1.78
C ILE A 16 1.34 3.14 -0.69
N LEU A 17 1.99 2.41 0.21
CA LEU A 17 2.95 2.93 1.18
C LEU A 17 4.37 2.74 0.65
N SER A 18 5.09 3.84 0.44
CA SER A 18 6.51 3.82 0.08
C SER A 18 7.42 4.02 1.29
N GLY A 19 8.64 3.45 1.27
CA GLY A 19 9.64 3.68 2.31
C GLY A 19 9.42 2.84 3.57
N ILE A 20 8.60 1.79 3.48
CA ILE A 20 8.33 0.90 4.61
C ILE A 20 9.48 -0.10 4.69
N HIS A 21 10.38 0.15 5.63
CA HIS A 21 11.45 -0.77 5.99
C HIS A 21 11.02 -1.72 7.13
N LYS A 22 11.94 -2.56 7.60
CA LYS A 22 11.64 -3.71 8.47
C LYS A 22 10.89 -3.37 9.77
N GLN A 23 11.32 -2.33 10.50
CA GLN A 23 10.68 -1.99 11.79
C GLN A 23 9.25 -1.46 11.61
N PRO A 24 8.97 -0.50 10.72
CA PRO A 24 7.59 -0.11 10.40
C PRO A 24 6.75 -1.28 9.87
N LEU A 25 7.30 -2.11 8.98
CA LEU A 25 6.61 -3.29 8.43
C LEU A 25 6.14 -4.24 9.54
N PHE A 26 7.02 -4.53 10.49
CA PHE A 26 6.68 -5.39 11.63
C PHE A 26 5.54 -4.79 12.46
N ALA A 27 5.62 -3.49 12.77
CA ALA A 27 4.60 -2.80 13.56
C ALA A 27 3.22 -2.82 12.88
N ILE A 28 3.14 -2.54 11.58
CA ILE A 28 1.87 -2.54 10.83
C ILE A 28 1.32 -3.96 10.63
N THR A 29 2.19 -4.97 10.57
CA THR A 29 1.77 -6.38 10.52
C THR A 29 1.12 -6.79 11.84
N GLN A 30 1.76 -6.48 12.97
CA GLN A 30 1.21 -6.77 14.30
C GLN A 30 -0.10 -6.03 14.58
N ALA A 31 -0.26 -4.83 14.02
CA ALA A 31 -1.50 -4.06 14.12
C ALA A 31 -2.63 -4.58 13.20
N GLY A 32 -2.40 -5.60 12.37
CA GLY A 32 -3.36 -6.11 11.39
C GLY A 32 -3.62 -5.14 10.23
N LEU A 33 -2.83 -4.06 10.11
CA LEU A 33 -2.96 -3.09 9.02
C LEU A 33 -2.51 -3.70 7.70
N LEU A 34 -1.48 -4.56 7.71
CA LEU A 34 -0.99 -5.23 6.50
C LEU A 34 -2.09 -6.05 5.82
N ASP A 35 -2.86 -6.82 6.60
CA ASP A 35 -3.98 -7.62 6.10
C ASP A 35 -5.09 -6.76 5.48
N ARG A 36 -5.27 -5.54 5.97
CA ARG A 36 -6.28 -4.60 5.48
C ARG A 36 -5.86 -3.88 4.20
N ILE A 37 -4.60 -3.48 4.09
CA ILE A 37 -4.11 -2.72 2.93
C ILE A 37 -3.58 -3.61 1.82
N GLY A 38 -3.26 -4.88 2.13
CA GLY A 38 -2.65 -5.85 1.23
C GLY A 38 -1.13 -5.70 1.14
N GLU A 39 -0.43 -6.84 1.08
CA GLU A 39 1.05 -6.88 0.98
C GLU A 39 1.58 -6.11 -0.24
N ASP A 40 0.89 -6.22 -1.37
CA ASP A 40 1.23 -5.54 -2.62
C ASP A 40 1.16 -4.01 -2.57
N SER A 41 0.57 -3.46 -1.50
CA SER A 41 0.44 -2.03 -1.26
C SER A 41 1.61 -1.47 -0.45
N VAL A 42 2.62 -2.27 -0.14
CA VAL A 42 3.80 -1.86 0.65
C VAL A 42 5.07 -1.97 -0.19
N CYS A 43 5.86 -0.90 -0.24
CA CYS A 43 7.10 -0.81 -0.98
C CYS A 43 8.23 -0.28 -0.10
N GLY A 44 9.44 -0.82 -0.29
CA GLY A 44 10.63 -0.43 0.47
C GLY A 44 11.21 0.91 0.02
N THR A 45 10.97 1.30 -1.23
CA THR A 45 11.45 2.58 -1.78
C THR A 45 10.37 3.34 -2.54
N LEU A 46 10.61 4.63 -2.80
CA LEU A 46 9.73 5.44 -3.65
C LEU A 46 9.73 4.94 -5.10
N ALA A 47 10.89 4.51 -5.61
CA ALA A 47 11.01 3.99 -6.98
C ALA A 47 10.15 2.72 -7.17
N GLU A 48 10.20 1.79 -6.21
CA GLU A 48 9.34 0.61 -6.20
C GLU A 48 7.86 0.98 -6.17
N ALA A 49 7.47 1.96 -5.35
CA ALA A 49 6.08 2.41 -5.27
C ALA A 49 5.57 3.02 -6.58
N LEU A 50 6.41 3.81 -7.26
CA LEU A 50 6.08 4.39 -8.57
C LEU A 50 5.92 3.31 -9.64
N GLU A 51 6.81 2.32 -9.65
CA GLU A 51 6.72 1.19 -10.59
C GLU A 51 5.47 0.33 -10.33
N ARG A 52 5.12 0.12 -9.05
CA ARG A 52 3.87 -0.54 -8.66
C ARG A 52 2.64 0.25 -9.12
N ALA A 53 2.65 1.58 -8.94
CA ALA A 53 1.56 2.44 -9.39
C ALA A 53 1.37 2.40 -10.90
N ARG A 54 2.48 2.41 -11.66
CA ARG A 54 2.48 2.24 -13.12
C ARG A 54 1.84 0.92 -13.52
N SER A 55 2.30 -0.18 -12.93
CA SER A 55 1.78 -1.53 -13.18
C SER A 55 0.27 -1.65 -12.90
N LEU A 56 -0.21 -1.04 -11.82
CA LEU A 56 -1.64 -1.04 -11.46
C LEU A 56 -2.50 -0.24 -12.45
N THR A 57 -1.96 0.84 -13.01
CA THR A 57 -2.67 1.69 -13.97
C THR A 57 -2.72 1.04 -15.36
N GLU A 58 -1.65 0.34 -15.75
CA GLU A 58 -1.58 -0.40 -17.00
C GLU A 58 -2.48 -1.64 -17.00
N ALA A 59 -2.56 -2.37 -15.87
CA ALA A 59 -3.44 -3.53 -15.73
C ALA A 59 -4.94 -3.17 -15.68
N ALA A 60 -5.28 -1.89 -15.46
CA ALA A 60 -6.65 -1.39 -15.43
C ALA A 60 -7.14 -0.86 -16.80
N ARG A 61 -6.28 -0.86 -17.82
CA ARG A 61 -6.65 -0.58 -19.22
C ARG A 61 -7.16 -1.83 -19.92
#